data_AF-A0A5B2WDB9-F1
#
_entry.id   AF-A0A5B2WDB9-F1
#
_cell.length_a   1.000
_cell.length_b   1.000
_cell.length_c   1.000
_cell.angle_alpha   90.00
_cell.angle_beta   90.00
_cell.angle_gamma   90.00
#
_symmetry.space_group_name_H-M   'P 1'
#
loop_
_entity.id
_entity.type
_entity.pdbx_description
1 polymer ?
#
loop_
_entity_poly.entity_id
_entity_poly.type
_entity_poly.pdbx_seq_one_letter_code
_entity_poly.pdbx_strand_id
1 'polypeptide(L)'
;MDTLTTALDALRASRIQARHRQHQQHRAEQGLRPHEPRSGRPPRLSFPDQVLATVLHMRLSLPEDTVGIVFGCSRSTIRRAITETRQLLAEHGTTIEPVTLPVPLPDLIAKIKSAC
;
A
#
# COMPACT_ATOMS: atom_id res chain seq x y z
N MET A 1 -8.53 -13.45 -2.69
CA MET A 1 -7.62 -12.34 -2.34
C MET A 1 -6.39 -12.85 -1.60
N ASP A 2 -6.56 -13.87 -0.75
CA ASP A 2 -5.56 -14.31 0.22
C ASP A 2 -4.23 -14.78 -0.39
N THR A 3 -4.25 -15.40 -1.58
CA THR A 3 -3.02 -15.84 -2.26
C THR A 3 -2.14 -14.66 -2.71
N LEU A 4 -2.74 -13.61 -3.28
CA LEU A 4 -2.00 -12.41 -3.70
C LEU A 4 -1.48 -11.63 -2.49
N THR A 5 -2.31 -11.49 -1.45
CA THR A 5 -1.92 -10.82 -0.21
C THR A 5 -0.76 -11.55 0.46
N THR A 6 -0.78 -12.88 0.52
CA THR A 6 0.30 -13.69 1.11
C THR A 6 1.60 -13.55 0.31
N ALA A 7 1.52 -13.61 -1.02
CA ALA A 7 2.70 -13.46 -1.88
C ALA A 7 3.33 -12.07 -1.75
N LEU A 8 2.52 -11.00 -1.74
CA LEU A 8 3.01 -9.64 -1.58
C LEU A 8 3.56 -9.38 -0.17
N ASP A 9 3.03 -10.04 0.87
CA ASP A 9 3.53 -9.92 2.24
C ASP A 9 4.91 -10.56 2.40
N ALA A 10 5.11 -11.74 1.82
CA ALA A 10 6.41 -12.40 1.76
C ALA A 10 7.47 -11.53 1.05
N LEU A 11 7.09 -10.87 -0.05
CA LEU A 11 7.97 -9.93 -0.76
C LEU A 11 8.28 -8.69 0.09
N ARG A 12 7.28 -8.15 0.79
CA ARG A 12 7.46 -7.03 1.72
C ARG A 12 8.43 -7.38 2.84
N ALA A 13 8.27 -8.55 3.46
CA ALA A 13 9.17 -9.04 4.50
C ALA A 13 10.61 -9.15 3.97
N SER A 14 10.78 -9.68 2.76
CA SER A 14 12.08 -9.78 2.09
C SER A 14 12.73 -8.41 1.86
N ARG A 15 11.98 -7.39 1.41
CA ARG A 15 12.47 -6.01 1.26
C ARG A 15 12.89 -5.39 2.59
N ILE A 16 12.09 -5.58 3.64
CA ILE A 16 12.39 -5.07 4.98
C ILE A 16 13.71 -5.68 5.47
N GLN A 17 13.88 -7.00 5.33
CA GLN A 17 15.12 -7.69 5.69
C GLN A 17 16.32 -7.24 4.85
N ALA A 18 16.16 -7.04 3.54
CA ALA A 18 17.23 -6.54 2.67
C ALA A 18 17.67 -5.12 3.08
N ARG A 19 16.72 -4.22 3.36
CA ARG A 19 17.02 -2.87 3.87
C ARG A 19 17.71 -2.90 5.22
N HIS A 20 17.27 -3.76 6.15
CA HIS A 20 17.94 -3.91 7.43
C HIS A 20 19.38 -4.42 7.26
N ARG A 21 19.61 -5.42 6.41
CA ARG A 21 20.96 -5.93 6.10
C ARG A 21 21.84 -4.85 5.50
N GLN A 22 21.35 -4.14 4.49
CA GLN A 22 22.09 -3.05 3.85
C GLN A 22 22.40 -1.92 4.85
N HIS A 23 21.43 -1.53 5.68
CA HIS A 23 21.64 -0.49 6.69
C HIS A 23 22.65 -0.92 7.76
N GLN A 24 22.64 -2.19 8.16
CA GLN A 24 23.64 -2.76 9.07
C GLN A 24 25.03 -2.78 8.43
N GLN A 25 25.16 -3.18 7.16
CA GLN A 25 26.41 -3.16 6.41
C GLN A 25 26.98 -1.75 6.29
N HIS A 26 26.18 -0.80 5.80
CA HIS A 26 26.59 0.60 5.66
C HIS A 26 26.99 1.22 7.02
N ARG A 27 26.35 0.84 8.13
CA ARG A 27 26.74 1.30 9.47
C ARG A 27 28.00 0.66 10.01
N ALA A 28 28.21 -0.63 9.75
CA ALA A 28 29.44 -1.34 10.10
C ALA A 28 30.64 -0.72 9.39
N GLU A 29 30.49 -0.37 8.11
CA GLU A 29 31.50 0.34 7.31
C GLU A 29 31.79 1.76 7.85
N GLN A 30 30.80 2.43 8.45
CA GLN A 30 30.94 3.76 9.05
C GLN A 30 31.39 3.73 10.52
N GLY A 31 31.63 2.56 11.12
CA GLY A 31 32.05 2.42 12.52
C GLY A 31 31.00 2.88 13.56
N LEU A 32 29.74 3.08 13.14
CA LEU A 32 28.65 3.55 13.99
C LEU A 32 28.06 2.36 14.78
N ARG A 33 28.00 2.47 16.11
CA ARG A 33 27.40 1.43 16.96
C ARG A 33 25.90 1.26 16.65
N PRO A 34 25.35 0.03 16.76
CA PRO A 34 23.92 -0.20 16.55
C PRO A 34 23.09 0.64 17.53
N HIS A 35 22.18 1.48 17.02
CA HIS A 35 21.11 2.06 17.82
C HIS A 35 19.93 1.10 17.80
N GLU A 36 19.22 1.00 18.93
CA GLU A 36 17.99 0.21 19.00
C GLU A 36 16.99 0.70 17.94
N PRO A 37 16.31 -0.22 17.23
CA PRO A 37 15.28 0.16 16.29
C PRO A 37 14.17 0.91 17.04
N ARG A 38 14.12 2.22 16.84
CA ARG A 38 13.06 3.06 17.40
C ARG A 38 11.76 2.64 16.72
N SER A 39 10.83 2.03 17.45
CA SER A 39 9.55 1.61 16.87
C SER A 39 8.76 2.86 16.47
N GLY A 40 8.68 3.11 15.16
CA GLY A 40 7.80 4.14 14.63
C GLY A 40 6.34 3.81 14.95
N ARG A 41 5.46 4.82 14.87
CA ARG A 41 4.01 4.60 15.01
C ARG A 41 3.58 3.49 14.04
N PRO A 42 2.85 2.46 14.49
CA PRO A 42 2.39 1.40 13.62
C PRO A 42 1.58 1.97 12.44
N PRO A 43 1.69 1.36 11.25
CA PRO A 43 0.94 1.81 10.08
C PRO A 43 -0.56 1.82 10.41
N ARG A 44 -1.24 2.92 10.05
CA ARG A 44 -2.67 3.12 10.30
C ARG A 44 -3.58 2.19 9.47
N LEU A 45 -3.01 1.50 8.49
CA LEU A 45 -3.70 0.64 7.54
C LEU A 45 -3.00 -0.72 7.53
N SER A 46 -3.73 -1.82 7.71
CA SER A 46 -3.15 -3.17 7.65
C SER A 46 -2.61 -3.45 6.25
N PHE A 47 -1.72 -4.44 6.10
CA PHE A 47 -1.20 -4.77 4.77
C PHE A 47 -2.29 -5.26 3.80
N PRO A 48 -3.20 -6.17 4.19
CA PRO A 48 -4.34 -6.53 3.35
C PRO A 48 -5.16 -5.30 2.90
N ASP A 49 -5.38 -4.35 3.80
CA ASP A 49 -6.14 -3.13 3.46
C ASP A 49 -5.36 -2.19 2.53
N GLN A 50 -4.03 -2.13 2.64
CA GLN A 50 -3.18 -1.38 1.70
C GLN A 50 -3.28 -1.98 0.29
N VAL A 51 -3.27 -3.31 0.19
CA VAL A 51 -3.46 -4.02 -1.08
C VAL A 51 -4.85 -3.75 -1.65
N LEU A 52 -5.89 -3.89 -0.83
CA LEU A 52 -7.27 -3.66 -1.25
C LEU A 52 -7.49 -2.20 -1.70
N ALA A 53 -7.00 -1.22 -0.93
CA ALA A 53 -7.08 0.20 -1.29
C ALA A 53 -6.42 0.49 -2.64
N THR A 54 -5.27 -0.13 -2.90
CA THR A 54 -4.55 0.02 -4.18
C THR A 54 -5.31 -0.62 -5.34
N VAL A 55 -5.83 -1.83 -5.15
CA VAL A 55 -6.62 -2.51 -6.18
C VAL A 55 -7.90 -1.74 -6.49
N LEU A 56 -8.58 -1.18 -5.49
CA LEU A 56 -9.76 -0.33 -5.69
C LEU A 56 -9.41 0.95 -6.45
N HIS A 57 -8.30 1.61 -6.10
CA HIS A 57 -7.81 2.77 -6.84
C HIS A 57 -7.53 2.44 -8.31
N MET A 58 -6.85 1.33 -8.60
CA MET A 58 -6.46 0.95 -9.97
C MET A 58 -7.64 0.42 -10.80
N ARG A 59 -8.45 -0.48 -10.23
CA ARG A 59 -9.55 -1.10 -10.98
C ARG A 59 -10.67 -0.11 -11.27
N LEU A 60 -11.03 0.70 -10.28
CA LEU A 60 -12.17 1.60 -10.36
C LEU A 60 -11.76 3.05 -10.63
N SER A 61 -10.48 3.34 -10.89
CA SER A 61 -9.97 4.71 -11.06
C SER A 61 -10.42 5.68 -9.97
N LEU A 62 -10.58 5.19 -8.73
CA LEU A 62 -11.12 5.99 -7.62
C LEU A 62 -10.10 7.05 -7.18
N PRO A 63 -10.53 8.29 -6.90
CA PRO A 63 -9.66 9.28 -6.29
C PRO A 63 -9.11 8.82 -4.93
N GLU A 64 -7.86 9.18 -4.62
CA GLU A 64 -7.19 8.85 -3.35
C GLU A 64 -8.02 9.30 -2.12
N ASP A 65 -8.69 10.45 -2.23
CA ASP A 65 -9.54 11.00 -1.18
C ASP A 65 -10.76 10.11 -0.90
N THR A 66 -11.41 9.62 -1.96
CA THR A 66 -12.55 8.70 -1.83
C THR A 66 -12.12 7.39 -1.19
N VAL A 67 -10.97 6.85 -1.59
CA VAL A 67 -10.40 5.65 -0.96
C VAL A 67 -10.09 5.95 0.51
N GLY A 68 -9.56 7.12 0.85
CA GLY A 68 -9.32 7.54 2.23
C GLY A 68 -10.57 7.51 3.10
N ILE A 69 -11.69 7.99 2.57
CA ILE A 69 -12.99 7.95 3.27
C ILE A 69 -13.42 6.50 3.54
N VAL A 70 -13.36 5.62 2.53
CA VAL A 70 -13.76 4.21 2.66
C VAL A 70 -12.92 3.48 3.73
N PHE A 71 -11.63 3.79 3.86
CA PHE A 71 -10.72 3.15 4.80
C PHE A 71 -10.50 3.94 6.10
N GLY A 72 -11.24 5.03 6.34
CA GLY A 72 -11.04 5.90 7.52
C GLY A 72 -9.63 6.46 7.67
N CYS A 73 -8.91 6.62 6.55
CA CYS A 73 -7.50 6.98 6.49
C CYS A 73 -7.30 8.34 5.81
N SER A 74 -6.26 9.07 6.23
CA SER A 74 -5.89 10.31 5.55
C SER A 74 -5.43 10.04 4.10
N ARG A 75 -5.67 10.99 3.19
CA ARG A 75 -5.20 10.94 1.81
C ARG A 75 -3.71 10.62 1.68
N SER A 76 -2.87 11.21 2.53
CA SER A 76 -1.42 10.97 2.53
C SER A 76 -1.06 9.52 2.90
N THR A 77 -1.84 8.89 3.79
CA THR A 77 -1.70 7.46 4.11
C THR A 77 -2.06 6.60 2.90
N ILE A 78 -3.16 6.91 2.22
CA ILE A 78 -3.60 6.20 1.02
C ILE A 78 -2.58 6.32 -0.12
N ARG A 79 -2.11 7.54 -0.42
CA ARG A 79 -1.11 7.77 -1.46
C ARG A 79 0.17 6.98 -1.22
N ARG A 80 0.61 6.93 0.04
CA ARG A 80 1.77 6.11 0.43
C ARG A 80 1.50 4.62 0.24
N ALA A 81 0.35 4.13 0.70
CA ALA A 81 -0.06 2.73 0.52
C ALA A 81 -0.12 2.32 -0.96
N ILE A 82 -0.69 3.17 -1.81
CA ILE A 82 -0.75 2.96 -3.27
C ILE A 82 0.66 2.86 -3.86
N THR A 83 1.54 3.80 -3.49
CA THR A 83 2.92 3.81 -3.99
C THR A 83 3.68 2.55 -3.58
N GLU A 84 3.64 2.18 -2.30
CA GLU A 84 4.31 0.99 -1.78
C GLU A 84 3.79 -0.30 -2.44
N THR A 85 2.48 -0.43 -2.56
CA THR A 85 1.83 -1.61 -3.14
C THR A 85 2.08 -1.73 -4.64
N ARG A 86 2.00 -0.64 -5.40
CA ARG A 86 2.34 -0.66 -6.85
C ARG A 86 3.76 -1.13 -7.10
N GLN A 87 4.69 -0.75 -6.22
CA GLN A 87 6.08 -1.20 -6.32
C GLN A 87 6.23 -2.70 -6.00
N LEU A 88 5.42 -3.25 -5.10
CA LEU A 88 5.39 -4.69 -4.82
C LEU A 88 4.75 -5.47 -5.97
N LEU A 89 3.66 -4.95 -6.53
CA LEU A 89 2.99 -5.54 -7.70
C LEU A 89 3.93 -5.60 -8.91
N ALA A 90 4.71 -4.55 -9.16
CA ALA A 90 5.70 -4.51 -10.22
C ALA A 90 6.81 -5.57 -10.03
N GLU A 91 7.31 -5.73 -8.80
CA GLU A 91 8.30 -6.77 -8.48
C GLU A 91 7.73 -8.19 -8.57
N HIS A 92 6.44 -8.36 -8.24
CA HIS A 92 5.74 -9.63 -8.41
C HIS A 92 5.32 -9.89 -9.87
N GLY A 93 5.47 -8.91 -10.78
CA GLY A 93 5.05 -9.02 -12.18
C GLY A 93 3.53 -9.06 -12.37
N THR A 94 2.76 -8.49 -11.44
CA THR A 94 1.29 -8.48 -11.50
C THR A 94 0.75 -7.13 -11.97
N THR A 95 0.05 -7.14 -13.10
CA THR A 95 -0.69 -5.98 -13.61
C THR A 95 -2.15 -6.08 -13.21
N ILE A 96 -2.70 -4.99 -12.66
CA ILE A 96 -4.11 -4.88 -12.31
C ILE A 96 -4.79 -4.05 -13.40
N GLU A 97 -5.62 -4.70 -14.21
CA GLU A 97 -6.35 -4.05 -15.29
C GLU A 97 -7.54 -3.22 -14.77
N PRO A 98 -7.76 -2.00 -15.30
CA PRO A 98 -8.93 -1.20 -14.99
C PRO A 98 -10.20 -1.94 -15.44
N VAL A 99 -11.27 -1.83 -14.65
CA VAL A 99 -12.58 -2.36 -15.06
C VAL A 99 -13.33 -1.30 -15.84
N THR A 100 -13.87 -1.68 -16.99
CA THR A 100 -14.86 -0.87 -17.70
C THR A 100 -16.17 -0.96 -16.93
N LEU A 101 -16.52 0.10 -16.20
CA LEU A 101 -17.78 0.17 -15.47
C LEU A 101 -18.92 0.56 -16.43
N PRO A 102 -20.11 -0.08 -16.32
CA PRO A 102 -21.28 0.27 -17.12
C PRO A 102 -21.90 1.63 -16.76
N VAL A 103 -21.46 2.25 -15.66
CA VAL A 103 -21.97 3.53 -15.15
C VAL A 103 -20.80 4.50 -14.96
N PRO A 104 -20.90 5.79 -15.33
CA PRO A 104 -19.86 6.76 -15.08
C PRO A 104 -19.53 6.86 -13.59
N LEU A 105 -18.23 6.82 -13.27
CA LEU A 105 -17.71 6.88 -11.89
C LEU A 105 -18.21 8.05 -11.01
N PRO A 106 -18.51 9.26 -11.54
CA PRO A 106 -19.05 10.35 -10.72
C PRO A 106 -20.35 9.96 -10.00
N ASP A 107 -21.23 9.23 -10.67
CA ASP A 107 -22.53 8.82 -10.11
C ASP A 107 -22.37 7.78 -9.00
N LEU A 108 -21.38 6.88 -9.14
CA LEU A 108 -21.07 5.90 -8.11
C LEU A 108 -20.45 6.56 -6.86
N ILE A 109 -19.56 7.54 -7.06
CA ILE A 109 -18.95 8.30 -5.95
C ILE A 109 -20.00 9.14 -5.22
N ALA A 110 -20.94 9.76 -5.96
CA ALA A 110 -22.06 10.48 -5.36
C ALA A 110 -22.91 9.57 -4.47
N LYS A 111 -23.18 8.34 -4.93
CA LYS A 111 -23.94 7.35 -4.18
C LYS A 111 -23.24 6.87 -2.90
N ILE A 112 -21.92 6.73 -2.93
CA ILE A 112 -21.12 6.40 -1.75
C ILE A 112 -21.15 7.55 -0.73
N LYS A 113 -21.01 8.80 -1.19
CA LYS A 113 -21.09 9.98 -0.33
C LYS A 113 -22.47 10.19 0.30
N SER A 114 -23.55 9.78 -0.37
CA SER A 114 -24.92 9.87 0.17
C SER A 114 -25.27 8.77 1.18
N ALA A 115 -24.41 7.76 1.34
CA ALA A 115 -24.64 6.61 2.23
C ALA A 115 -23.87 6.70 3.57
N CYS A 116 -23.06 7.74 3.77
CA CYS A 116 -22.41 8.08 5.03
C CYS A 116 -23.08 9.31 5.65
#